data_AF-A0A9X8SHQ2-F1
#
_entry.id   AF-A0A9X8SHQ2-F1
#
_cell.length_a   1.000
_cell.length_b   1.000
_cell.length_c   1.000
_cell.angle_alpha   90.00
_cell.angle_beta   90.00
_cell.angle_gamma   90.00
#
_symmetry.space_group_name_H-M   'P 1'
#
loop_
_entity.id
_entity.type
_entity.pdbx_description
1 polymer ?
#
loop_
_entity_poly.entity_id
_entity_poly.type
_entity_poly.pdbx_seq_one_letter_code
_entity_poly.pdbx_strand_id
1 'polypeptide(L)'
;MIDKMDEISFSNDSEIQVLVNMLYSFSMYDIFNYRAMLPYTDKVEKNLNELNKGFIKSCLEMHYNDRIAYINLFNEDVKACRKKCEEILNSDIEVPVIKATALCCLGESFLFTDVLKAEKYLLESVKYLDDNGISKNGRKYRSFQSTLAFLYIDNGFNLDKIDFTCIDLSEIAYYEGLYGDKEKALKMFEELSKERKFVSPFIMYYISRINNDILGLKEALKRFERVGNYHYANAVKRVLASIEKRVG
;
A
#
# COMPACT_ATOMS: atom_id res chain seq x y z
N MET A 1 -18.98 -4.55 1.26
CA MET A 1 -18.99 -3.67 2.45
C MET A 1 -19.71 -2.37 2.13
N ILE A 2 -19.30 -1.66 1.07
CA ILE A 2 -19.97 -0.45 0.56
C ILE A 2 -21.48 -0.66 0.38
N ASP A 3 -21.90 -1.71 -0.34
CA ASP A 3 -23.33 -1.97 -0.58
C ASP A 3 -24.15 -2.05 0.72
N LYS A 4 -23.58 -2.63 1.79
CA LYS A 4 -24.24 -2.70 3.11
C LYS A 4 -24.24 -1.36 3.83
N MET A 5 -23.24 -0.52 3.62
CA MET A 5 -23.19 0.82 4.21
C MET A 5 -24.25 1.72 3.54
N ASP A 6 -24.46 1.58 2.24
CA ASP A 6 -25.43 2.37 1.47
C ASP A 6 -26.90 2.04 1.84
N GLU A 7 -27.14 0.87 2.44
CA GLU A 7 -28.44 0.46 2.97
C GLU A 7 -28.77 1.06 4.35
N ILE A 8 -27.80 1.69 5.02
CA ILE A 8 -27.92 2.18 6.40
C ILE A 8 -27.99 3.70 6.42
N SER A 9 -28.96 4.23 7.17
CA SER A 9 -28.99 5.66 7.51
C SER A 9 -28.15 5.91 8.77
N PHE A 10 -27.06 6.67 8.63
CA PHE A 10 -26.18 7.03 9.75
C PHE A 10 -26.58 8.38 10.37
N SER A 11 -26.24 8.59 11.64
CA SER A 11 -26.43 9.87 12.33
C SER A 11 -25.69 11.01 11.62
N ASN A 12 -26.27 12.21 11.62
CA ASN A 12 -25.65 13.44 11.09
C ASN A 12 -24.64 14.07 12.06
N ASP A 13 -24.39 13.46 13.21
CA ASP A 13 -23.34 13.88 14.14
C ASP A 13 -21.96 13.88 13.47
N SER A 14 -21.16 14.94 13.70
CA SER A 14 -19.89 15.12 13.01
C SER A 14 -18.87 14.01 13.32
N GLU A 15 -18.85 13.44 14.54
CA GLU A 15 -17.93 12.34 14.88
C GLU A 15 -18.30 11.07 14.11
N ILE A 16 -19.61 10.77 14.04
CA ILE A 16 -20.13 9.65 13.25
C ILE A 16 -19.87 9.85 11.77
N GLN A 17 -20.06 11.06 11.25
CA GLN A 17 -19.81 11.36 9.85
C GLN A 17 -18.33 11.25 9.48
N VAL A 18 -17.40 11.62 10.38
CA VAL A 18 -15.97 11.34 10.18
C VAL A 18 -15.73 9.85 10.01
N LEU A 19 -16.23 9.03 10.94
CA LEU A 19 -16.02 7.57 10.91
C LEU A 19 -16.61 6.92 9.66
N VAL A 20 -17.85 7.28 9.29
CA VAL A 20 -18.53 6.72 8.10
C VAL A 20 -17.77 7.07 6.83
N ASN A 21 -17.34 8.31 6.65
CA ASN A 21 -16.59 8.70 5.46
C ASN A 21 -15.19 8.07 5.42
N MET A 22 -14.54 7.83 6.58
CA MET A 22 -13.31 7.03 6.63
C MET A 22 -13.55 5.58 6.17
N LEU A 23 -14.63 4.94 6.61
CA LEU A 23 -14.97 3.57 6.20
C LEU A 23 -15.24 3.45 4.70
N TYR A 24 -15.90 4.45 4.09
CA TYR A 24 -16.06 4.52 2.64
C TYR A 24 -14.70 4.64 1.94
N SER A 25 -13.83 5.54 2.42
CA SER A 25 -12.46 5.71 1.90
C SER A 25 -11.65 4.40 1.99
N PHE A 26 -11.76 3.67 3.11
CA PHE A 26 -11.08 2.39 3.30
C PHE A 26 -11.62 1.32 2.36
N SER A 27 -12.94 1.33 2.10
CA SER A 27 -13.53 0.41 1.14
C SER A 27 -13.04 0.65 -0.28
N MET A 28 -12.86 1.92 -0.68
CA MET A 28 -12.30 2.27 -1.99
C MET A 28 -10.85 1.83 -2.13
N TYR A 29 -10.07 1.92 -1.04
CA TYR A 29 -8.72 1.39 -0.98
C TYR A 29 -8.69 -0.14 -1.20
N ASP A 30 -9.55 -0.89 -0.51
CA ASP A 30 -9.58 -2.36 -0.58
C ASP A 30 -9.87 -2.89 -2.00
N ILE A 31 -10.57 -2.10 -2.84
CA ILE A 31 -10.89 -2.46 -4.24
C ILE A 31 -9.97 -1.78 -5.26
N PHE A 32 -8.86 -1.18 -4.82
CA PHE A 32 -7.92 -0.45 -5.68
C PHE A 32 -8.59 0.67 -6.48
N ASN A 33 -9.49 1.46 -5.86
CA ASN A 33 -10.07 2.64 -6.49
C ASN A 33 -9.62 3.91 -5.75
N TYR A 34 -8.32 4.21 -5.83
CA TYR A 34 -7.70 5.26 -5.02
C TYR A 34 -8.23 6.66 -5.35
N ARG A 35 -8.60 6.90 -6.61
CA ARG A 35 -9.23 8.17 -7.02
C ARG A 35 -10.57 8.41 -6.32
N ALA A 36 -11.36 7.36 -6.11
CA ALA A 36 -12.65 7.47 -5.43
C ALA A 36 -12.52 7.69 -3.91
N MET A 37 -11.30 7.67 -3.35
CA MET A 37 -11.09 8.00 -1.94
C MET A 37 -11.20 9.50 -1.67
N LEU A 38 -10.82 10.35 -2.63
CA LEU A 38 -10.70 11.80 -2.46
C LEU A 38 -12.00 12.47 -1.99
N PRO A 39 -13.18 12.21 -2.59
CA PRO A 39 -14.41 12.88 -2.16
C PRO A 39 -14.80 12.52 -0.72
N TYR A 40 -14.44 11.33 -0.25
CA TYR A 40 -14.70 10.92 1.13
C TYR A 40 -13.71 11.56 2.09
N THR A 41 -12.43 11.69 1.71
CA THR A 41 -11.44 12.37 2.56
C THR A 41 -11.72 13.86 2.71
N ASP A 42 -12.24 14.52 1.67
CA ASP A 42 -12.65 15.93 1.77
C ASP A 42 -13.79 16.12 2.78
N LYS A 43 -14.74 15.19 2.80
CA LYS A 43 -15.83 15.17 3.80
C LYS A 43 -15.30 14.89 5.20
N VAL A 44 -14.36 13.96 5.36
CA VAL A 44 -13.70 13.69 6.64
C VAL A 44 -13.04 14.95 7.18
N GLU A 45 -12.25 15.65 6.36
CA GLU A 45 -11.55 16.87 6.77
C GLU A 45 -12.53 17.96 7.20
N LYS A 46 -13.59 18.18 6.41
CA LYS A 46 -14.64 19.14 6.75
C LYS A 46 -15.24 18.84 8.13
N ASN A 47 -15.67 17.59 8.36
CA ASN A 47 -16.33 17.21 9.60
C ASN A 47 -15.35 17.22 10.80
N LEU A 48 -14.06 16.87 10.59
CA LEU A 48 -13.02 16.99 11.61
C LEU A 48 -12.85 18.44 12.09
N ASN A 49 -12.93 19.41 11.18
CA ASN A 49 -12.81 20.82 11.51
C ASN A 49 -13.98 21.33 12.37
N GLU A 50 -15.14 20.70 12.30
CA GLU A 50 -16.33 21.02 13.11
C GLU A 50 -16.23 20.43 14.54
N LEU A 51 -15.36 19.43 14.76
CA LEU A 51 -15.19 18.82 16.08
C LEU A 51 -14.46 19.72 17.08
N ASN A 52 -14.94 19.68 18.32
CA ASN A 52 -14.24 20.27 19.45
C ASN A 52 -12.90 19.56 19.70
N LYS A 53 -11.91 20.32 20.19
CA LYS A 53 -10.63 19.73 20.60
C LYS A 53 -10.84 18.75 21.74
N GLY A 54 -10.16 17.61 21.68
CA GLY A 54 -10.25 16.57 22.69
C GLY A 54 -9.75 15.24 22.14
N PHE A 55 -9.78 14.23 23.00
CA PHE A 55 -9.24 12.90 22.70
C PHE A 55 -9.83 12.27 21.43
N ILE A 56 -11.15 12.35 21.23
CA ILE A 56 -11.81 11.75 20.06
C ILE A 56 -11.32 12.38 18.77
N LYS A 57 -11.37 13.73 18.67
CA LYS A 57 -10.85 14.46 17.50
C LYS A 57 -9.39 14.10 17.22
N SER A 58 -8.56 14.10 18.26
CA SER A 58 -7.16 13.73 18.20
C SER A 58 -6.93 12.31 17.62
N CYS A 59 -7.70 11.31 18.07
CA CYS A 59 -7.62 9.96 17.51
C CYS A 59 -8.09 9.91 16.05
N LEU A 60 -9.18 10.60 15.71
CA LEU A 60 -9.69 10.66 14.34
C LEU A 60 -8.70 11.37 13.39
N GLU A 61 -8.05 12.43 13.85
CA GLU A 61 -6.99 13.13 13.10
C GLU A 61 -5.81 12.21 12.79
N MET A 62 -5.40 11.32 13.72
CA MET A 62 -4.36 10.32 13.45
C MET A 62 -4.75 9.38 12.30
N HIS A 63 -5.98 8.87 12.30
CA HIS A 63 -6.49 8.02 11.22
C HIS A 63 -6.63 8.76 9.89
N TYR A 64 -7.05 10.02 9.93
CA TYR A 64 -7.15 10.85 8.73
C TYR A 64 -5.76 11.15 8.15
N ASN A 65 -4.79 11.53 8.98
CA ASN A 65 -3.43 11.80 8.52
C ASN A 65 -2.77 10.55 7.92
N ASP A 66 -2.97 9.37 8.52
CA ASP A 66 -2.50 8.08 7.97
C ASP A 66 -3.02 7.87 6.55
N ARG A 67 -4.31 8.15 6.36
CA ARG A 67 -4.97 8.02 5.05
C ARG A 67 -4.45 9.03 4.04
N ILE A 68 -4.25 10.29 4.45
CA ILE A 68 -3.73 11.35 3.58
C ILE A 68 -2.28 11.09 3.18
N ALA A 69 -1.46 10.51 4.06
CA ALA A 69 -0.11 10.10 3.72
C ALA A 69 -0.10 9.13 2.52
N TYR A 70 -0.94 8.09 2.54
CA TYR A 70 -1.05 7.15 1.42
C TYR A 70 -1.66 7.75 0.16
N ILE A 71 -2.63 8.65 0.27
CA ILE A 71 -3.17 9.35 -0.89
C ILE A 71 -2.07 10.17 -1.58
N ASN A 72 -1.27 10.90 -0.78
CA ASN A 72 -0.13 11.66 -1.29
C ASN A 72 0.92 10.74 -1.92
N LEU A 73 1.22 9.60 -1.27
CA LEU A 73 2.10 8.58 -1.83
C LEU A 73 1.61 8.15 -3.21
N PHE A 74 0.36 7.68 -3.33
CA PHE A 74 -0.19 7.18 -4.59
C PHE A 74 -0.24 8.23 -5.70
N ASN A 75 -0.39 9.50 -5.34
CA ASN A 75 -0.33 10.64 -6.26
C ASN A 75 1.10 11.12 -6.58
N GLU A 76 2.13 10.39 -6.13
CA GLU A 76 3.55 10.76 -6.30
C GLU A 76 3.96 12.08 -5.63
N ASP A 77 3.14 12.61 -4.71
CA ASP A 77 3.53 13.71 -3.83
C ASP A 77 4.29 13.17 -2.62
N VAL A 78 5.47 12.62 -2.88
CA VAL A 78 6.33 12.00 -1.86
C VAL A 78 6.75 12.98 -0.77
N LYS A 79 6.81 14.29 -1.06
CA LYS A 79 7.13 15.31 -0.06
C LYS A 79 5.99 15.49 0.92
N ALA A 80 4.75 15.65 0.44
CA ALA A 80 3.59 15.76 1.31
C ALA A 80 3.32 14.44 2.06
N CYS A 81 3.53 13.29 1.42
CA CYS A 81 3.50 11.97 2.06
C CYS A 81 4.44 11.90 3.27
N ARG A 82 5.73 12.20 3.07
CA ARG A 82 6.74 12.10 4.13
C ARG A 82 6.46 13.07 5.27
N LYS A 83 6.09 14.32 4.95
CA LYS A 83 5.68 15.31 5.95
C LYS A 83 4.53 14.80 6.82
N LYS A 84 3.50 14.21 6.20
CA LYS A 84 2.36 13.64 6.93
C LYS A 84 2.76 12.46 7.81
N CYS A 85 3.65 11.60 7.35
CA CYS A 85 4.19 10.51 8.17
C CYS A 85 4.98 11.05 9.37
N GLU A 86 5.82 12.07 9.18
CA GLU A 86 6.57 12.72 10.26
C GLU A 86 5.62 13.37 11.29
N GLU A 87 4.54 14.01 10.85
CA GLU A 87 3.50 14.56 11.74
C GLU A 87 2.87 13.45 12.61
N ILE A 88 2.57 12.27 12.03
CA ILE A 88 2.02 11.12 12.77
C ILE A 88 3.03 10.58 13.79
N LEU A 89 4.30 10.43 13.39
CA LEU A 89 5.33 9.86 14.24
C LEU A 89 5.68 10.77 15.42
N ASN A 90 5.63 12.08 15.21
CA ASN A 90 5.88 13.08 16.25
C ASN A 90 4.65 13.39 17.13
N SER A 91 3.51 12.74 16.88
CA SER A 91 2.32 12.92 17.70
C SER A 91 2.48 12.27 19.08
N ASP A 92 2.01 12.98 20.11
CA ASP A 92 1.94 12.47 21.49
C ASP A 92 0.87 11.36 21.65
N ILE A 93 -0.04 11.22 20.68
CA ILE A 93 -1.07 10.18 20.69
C ILE A 93 -0.43 8.86 20.26
N GLU A 94 -0.44 7.89 21.16
CA GLU A 94 0.13 6.59 20.88
C GLU A 94 -0.93 5.66 20.27
N VAL A 95 -0.88 5.52 18.94
CA VAL A 95 -1.68 4.54 18.19
C VAL A 95 -0.73 3.63 17.41
N PRO A 96 -0.27 2.51 18.00
CA PRO A 96 0.88 1.78 17.48
C PRO A 96 0.77 1.32 16.02
N VAL A 97 -0.42 0.84 15.62
CA VAL A 97 -0.67 0.41 14.24
C VAL A 97 -0.56 1.57 13.25
N ILE A 98 -0.98 2.78 13.64
CA ILE A 98 -0.88 3.98 12.79
C ILE A 98 0.58 4.42 12.67
N LYS A 99 1.32 4.49 13.78
CA LYS A 99 2.75 4.85 13.75
C LYS A 99 3.57 3.86 12.94
N ALA A 100 3.32 2.56 13.09
CA ALA A 100 3.94 1.54 12.26
C ALA A 100 3.54 1.69 10.77
N THR A 101 2.29 2.04 10.49
CA THR A 101 1.83 2.31 9.12
C THR A 101 2.53 3.53 8.53
N ALA A 102 2.75 4.61 9.29
CA ALA A 102 3.52 5.77 8.86
C ALA A 102 4.99 5.44 8.57
N LEU A 103 5.63 4.59 9.37
CA LEU A 103 6.98 4.07 9.06
C LEU A 103 6.99 3.28 7.75
N CYS A 104 5.99 2.41 7.53
CA CYS A 104 5.86 1.66 6.29
C CYS A 104 5.69 2.60 5.09
N CYS A 105 4.80 3.59 5.20
CA CYS A 105 4.54 4.58 4.17
C CYS A 105 5.79 5.44 3.86
N LEU A 106 6.59 5.80 4.88
CA LEU A 106 7.90 6.41 4.67
C LEU A 106 8.81 5.51 3.84
N GLY A 107 8.95 4.24 4.21
CA GLY A 107 9.74 3.26 3.46
C GLY A 107 9.29 3.13 2.01
N GLU A 108 7.98 3.01 1.80
CA GLU A 108 7.36 2.98 0.47
C GLU A 108 7.72 4.21 -0.36
N SER A 109 7.72 5.40 0.24
CA SER A 109 8.07 6.66 -0.44
C SER A 109 9.52 6.71 -0.95
N PHE A 110 10.40 5.83 -0.47
CA PHE A 110 11.80 5.74 -0.92
C PHE A 110 12.05 4.58 -1.91
N LEU A 111 11.11 3.65 -2.12
CA LEU A 111 11.30 2.43 -2.94
C LEU A 111 11.98 2.69 -4.30
N PHE A 112 11.62 3.80 -4.95
CA PHE A 112 12.09 4.13 -6.29
C PHE A 112 13.19 5.19 -6.34
N THR A 113 13.65 5.69 -5.20
CA THR A 113 14.63 6.78 -5.09
C THR A 113 15.86 6.43 -4.25
N ASP A 114 15.68 5.64 -3.18
CA ASP A 114 16.74 5.21 -2.27
C ASP A 114 16.35 3.88 -1.61
N VAL A 115 16.86 2.78 -2.17
CA VAL A 115 16.50 1.42 -1.75
C VAL A 115 16.93 1.10 -0.32
N LEU A 116 18.09 1.61 0.13
CA LEU A 116 18.58 1.35 1.48
C LEU A 116 17.76 2.13 2.52
N LYS A 117 17.35 3.35 2.18
CA LYS A 117 16.45 4.12 3.04
C LYS A 117 15.05 3.52 3.09
N ALA A 118 14.57 2.98 1.98
CA ALA A 118 13.32 2.22 1.94
C ALA A 118 13.38 1.00 2.87
N GLU A 119 14.42 0.17 2.72
CA GLU A 119 14.64 -1.03 3.55
C GLU A 119 14.67 -0.67 5.04
N LYS A 120 15.43 0.37 5.42
CA LYS A 120 15.53 0.82 6.81
C LYS A 120 14.16 1.09 7.42
N TYR A 121 13.33 1.91 6.79
CA TYR A 121 12.01 2.27 7.34
C TYR A 121 11.02 1.10 7.32
N LEU A 122 11.10 0.21 6.33
CA LEU A 122 10.27 -1.00 6.29
C LEU A 122 10.66 -1.99 7.40
N LEU A 123 11.94 -2.14 7.71
CA LEU A 123 12.39 -2.94 8.86
C LEU A 123 11.95 -2.29 10.18
N GLU A 124 12.08 -0.97 10.30
CA GLU A 124 11.60 -0.22 11.47
C GLU A 124 10.08 -0.38 11.66
N SER A 125 9.28 -0.39 10.59
CA SER A 125 7.82 -0.55 10.68
C SER A 125 7.41 -1.94 11.20
N VAL A 126 8.07 -3.00 10.72
CA VAL A 126 7.87 -4.38 11.20
C VAL A 126 8.29 -4.50 12.66
N LYS A 127 9.48 -3.98 13.01
CA LYS A 127 9.97 -3.98 14.40
C LYS A 127 9.00 -3.24 15.33
N TYR A 128 8.44 -2.11 14.88
CA TYR A 128 7.47 -1.36 15.66
C TYR A 128 6.21 -2.17 15.97
N LEU A 129 5.73 -2.98 15.01
CA LEU A 129 4.61 -3.89 15.24
C LEU A 129 4.95 -4.96 16.27
N ASP A 130 6.13 -5.58 16.17
CA ASP A 130 6.62 -6.59 17.10
C ASP A 130 6.74 -6.03 18.53
N ASP A 131 7.41 -4.88 18.68
CA ASP A 131 7.64 -4.22 19.97
C ASP A 131 6.32 -3.81 20.66
N ASN A 132 5.25 -3.61 19.88
CA ASN A 132 3.92 -3.25 20.38
C ASN A 132 2.95 -4.45 20.43
N GLY A 133 3.46 -5.69 20.33
CA GLY A 133 2.66 -6.90 20.52
C GLY A 133 1.64 -7.20 19.42
N ILE A 134 1.82 -6.63 18.22
CA ILE A 134 0.94 -6.92 17.08
C ILE A 134 1.32 -8.29 16.50
N SER A 135 0.33 -9.17 16.38
CA SER A 135 0.52 -10.54 15.89
C SER A 135 1.13 -10.58 14.48
N LYS A 136 2.07 -11.50 14.27
CA LYS A 136 2.64 -11.82 12.95
C LYS A 136 1.61 -12.33 11.95
N ASN A 137 0.54 -12.96 12.46
CA ASN A 137 -0.60 -13.39 11.64
C ASN A 137 -1.56 -12.23 11.32
N GLY A 138 -1.32 -11.03 11.87
CA GLY A 138 -2.12 -9.85 11.64
C GLY A 138 -1.97 -9.30 10.22
N ARG A 139 -3.06 -8.78 9.67
CA ARG A 139 -3.11 -8.23 8.29
C ARG A 139 -2.01 -7.19 8.04
N LYS A 140 -1.77 -6.30 9.00
CA LYS A 140 -0.77 -5.22 8.87
C LYS A 140 0.66 -5.77 8.86
N TYR A 141 0.97 -6.72 9.74
CA TYR A 141 2.27 -7.37 9.77
C TYR A 141 2.59 -8.05 8.43
N ARG A 142 1.64 -8.87 7.95
CA ARG A 142 1.76 -9.53 6.63
C ARG A 142 1.92 -8.53 5.48
N SER A 143 1.17 -7.42 5.52
CA SER A 143 1.28 -6.36 4.52
C SER A 143 2.68 -5.73 4.50
N PHE A 144 3.25 -5.39 5.65
CA PHE A 144 4.57 -4.73 5.72
C PHE A 144 5.70 -5.67 5.30
N GLN A 145 5.61 -6.93 5.72
CA GLN A 145 6.52 -7.99 5.25
C GLN A 145 6.42 -8.19 3.74
N SER A 146 5.21 -8.14 3.16
CA SER A 146 5.03 -8.27 1.71
C SER A 146 5.62 -7.08 0.97
N THR A 147 5.47 -5.84 1.49
CA THR A 147 6.13 -4.65 0.92
C THR A 147 7.66 -4.75 0.99
N LEU A 148 8.22 -5.26 2.09
CA LEU A 148 9.66 -5.50 2.22
C LEU A 148 10.14 -6.61 1.27
N ALA A 149 9.38 -7.70 1.14
CA ALA A 149 9.67 -8.75 0.17
C ALA A 149 9.64 -8.20 -1.27
N PHE A 150 8.64 -7.38 -1.61
CA PHE A 150 8.61 -6.68 -2.91
C PHE A 150 9.89 -5.88 -3.14
N LEU A 151 10.36 -5.08 -2.18
CA LEU A 151 11.61 -4.34 -2.31
C LEU A 151 12.81 -5.25 -2.65
N TYR A 152 12.96 -6.36 -1.93
CA TYR A 152 14.04 -7.33 -2.11
C TYR A 152 13.95 -8.06 -3.45
N ILE A 153 12.77 -8.57 -3.80
CA ILE A 153 12.52 -9.31 -5.06
C ILE A 153 12.70 -8.37 -6.26
N ASP A 154 12.17 -7.16 -6.19
CA ASP A 154 12.16 -6.21 -7.31
C ASP A 154 13.57 -5.67 -7.62
N ASN A 155 14.45 -5.62 -6.62
CA ASN A 155 15.84 -5.15 -6.78
C ASN A 155 16.88 -6.28 -6.73
N GLY A 156 16.48 -7.52 -6.46
CA GLY A 156 17.35 -8.70 -6.45
C GLY A 156 18.41 -8.72 -5.36
N PHE A 157 18.09 -8.21 -4.16
CA PHE A 157 19.01 -8.21 -3.02
C PHE A 157 18.32 -8.70 -1.74
N ASN A 158 19.10 -9.18 -0.77
CA ASN A 158 18.61 -9.69 0.52
C ASN A 158 17.49 -10.73 0.40
N LEU A 159 17.50 -11.51 -0.68
CA LEU A 159 16.51 -12.54 -0.98
C LEU A 159 16.46 -13.63 0.11
N ASP A 160 17.61 -13.91 0.73
CA ASP A 160 17.77 -14.84 1.85
C ASP A 160 17.09 -14.38 3.15
N LYS A 161 16.75 -13.08 3.25
CA LYS A 161 16.10 -12.51 4.44
C LYS A 161 14.57 -12.52 4.37
N ILE A 162 13.99 -12.98 3.25
CA ILE A 162 12.54 -13.01 3.08
C ILE A 162 11.93 -14.10 3.97
N ASP A 163 11.03 -13.72 4.88
CA ASP A 163 10.20 -14.67 5.63
C ASP A 163 8.95 -15.05 4.82
N PHE A 164 9.05 -16.14 4.07
CA PHE A 164 7.96 -16.65 3.23
C PHE A 164 6.72 -17.10 4.02
N THR A 165 6.81 -17.28 5.35
CA THR A 165 5.66 -17.65 6.18
C THR A 165 4.73 -16.47 6.47
N CYS A 166 5.23 -15.24 6.28
CA CYS A 166 4.57 -14.01 6.71
C CYS A 166 4.30 -13.02 5.56
N ILE A 167 4.22 -13.47 4.31
CA ILE A 167 3.94 -12.62 3.13
C ILE A 167 2.73 -13.08 2.32
N ASP A 168 2.22 -12.23 1.43
CA ASP A 168 1.14 -12.59 0.51
C ASP A 168 1.62 -13.58 -0.56
N LEU A 169 0.69 -14.42 -1.03
CA LEU A 169 0.99 -15.41 -2.05
C LEU A 169 1.44 -14.77 -3.38
N SER A 170 1.04 -13.52 -3.66
CA SER A 170 1.52 -12.81 -4.86
C SER A 170 3.03 -12.57 -4.83
N GLU A 171 3.60 -12.19 -3.69
CA GLU A 171 5.03 -11.96 -3.52
C GLU A 171 5.80 -13.29 -3.54
N ILE A 172 5.23 -14.36 -2.98
CA ILE A 172 5.81 -15.72 -3.10
C ILE A 172 5.89 -16.15 -4.56
N ALA A 173 4.80 -16.01 -5.31
CA ALA A 173 4.76 -16.33 -6.74
C ALA A 173 5.73 -15.44 -7.54
N TYR A 174 5.86 -14.17 -7.16
CA TYR A 174 6.77 -13.25 -7.82
C TYR A 174 8.25 -13.62 -7.60
N TYR A 175 8.62 -14.00 -6.37
CA TYR A 175 9.94 -14.55 -6.06
C TYR A 175 10.22 -15.82 -6.88
N GLU A 176 9.30 -16.79 -6.83
CA GLU A 176 9.43 -18.05 -7.57
C GLU A 176 9.59 -17.81 -9.07
N GLY A 177 8.86 -16.83 -9.63
CA GLY A 177 8.92 -16.55 -11.06
C GLY A 177 10.21 -15.90 -11.53
N LEU A 178 10.90 -15.14 -10.67
CA LEU A 178 12.17 -14.49 -11.01
C LEU A 178 13.40 -15.32 -10.65
N TYR A 179 13.33 -16.10 -9.56
CA TYR A 179 14.50 -16.76 -8.96
C TYR A 179 14.33 -18.29 -8.80
N GLY A 180 13.18 -18.85 -9.14
CA GLY A 180 12.86 -20.27 -9.03
C GLY A 180 12.16 -20.83 -10.27
N ASP A 181 11.09 -21.60 -10.06
CA ASP A 181 10.29 -22.21 -11.11
C ASP A 181 9.23 -21.25 -11.67
N LYS A 182 9.54 -20.72 -12.85
CA LYS A 182 8.65 -19.85 -13.63
C LYS A 182 7.27 -20.46 -13.89
N GLU A 183 7.17 -21.74 -14.21
CA GLU A 183 5.87 -22.36 -14.52
C GLU A 183 5.01 -22.50 -13.27
N LYS A 184 5.63 -22.84 -12.14
CA LYS A 184 4.97 -22.88 -10.83
C LYS A 184 4.42 -21.50 -10.47
N ALA A 185 5.20 -20.45 -10.63
CA ALA A 185 4.76 -19.07 -10.38
C ALA A 185 3.53 -18.68 -11.22
N LEU A 186 3.52 -19.02 -12.52
CA LEU A 186 2.40 -18.71 -13.41
C LEU A 186 1.11 -19.45 -13.00
N LYS A 187 1.22 -20.72 -12.57
CA LYS A 187 0.08 -21.47 -12.01
C LYS A 187 -0.46 -20.82 -10.73
N MET A 188 0.42 -20.38 -9.83
CA MET A 188 0.03 -19.68 -8.61
C MET A 188 -0.75 -18.40 -8.92
N PHE A 189 -0.32 -17.60 -9.90
CA PHE A 189 -1.05 -16.39 -10.30
C PHE A 189 -2.42 -16.69 -10.91
N GLU A 190 -2.55 -17.77 -11.69
CA GLU A 190 -3.82 -18.21 -12.24
C GLU A 190 -4.82 -18.61 -11.12
N GLU A 191 -4.35 -19.39 -10.14
CA GLU A 191 -5.13 -19.80 -8.97
C GLU A 191 -5.57 -18.58 -8.15
N LEU A 192 -4.64 -17.66 -7.84
CA LEU A 192 -4.94 -16.42 -7.11
C LEU A 192 -5.98 -15.55 -7.83
N SER A 193 -5.88 -15.44 -9.15
CA SER A 193 -6.82 -14.66 -9.95
C SER A 193 -8.23 -15.25 -9.91
N LYS A 194 -8.36 -16.58 -9.92
CA LYS A 194 -9.63 -17.30 -9.78
C LYS A 194 -10.22 -17.12 -8.38
N GLU A 195 -9.41 -17.29 -7.33
CA GLU A 195 -9.84 -17.16 -5.94
C GLU A 195 -10.34 -15.73 -5.64
N ARG A 196 -9.56 -14.72 -6.05
CA ARG A 196 -9.86 -13.31 -5.77
C ARG A 196 -10.93 -12.72 -6.68
N LYS A 197 -11.29 -13.43 -7.77
CA LYS A 197 -12.16 -12.91 -8.86
C LYS A 197 -11.72 -11.55 -9.39
N PHE A 198 -10.43 -11.26 -9.27
CA PHE A 198 -9.83 -9.96 -9.56
C PHE A 198 -8.34 -10.12 -9.82
N VAL A 199 -7.85 -9.44 -10.86
CA VAL A 199 -6.41 -9.36 -11.15
C VAL A 199 -5.93 -7.97 -10.76
N SER A 200 -5.07 -7.91 -9.75
CA SER A 200 -4.49 -6.64 -9.30
C SER A 200 -3.47 -6.11 -10.31
N PRO A 201 -3.24 -4.78 -10.36
CA PRO A 201 -2.18 -4.22 -11.19
C PRO A 201 -0.79 -4.80 -10.88
N PHE A 202 -0.55 -5.21 -9.62
CA PHE A 202 0.66 -5.89 -9.18
C PHE A 202 0.83 -7.26 -9.83
N ILE A 203 -0.20 -8.11 -9.83
CA ILE A 203 -0.13 -9.43 -10.48
C ILE A 203 0.15 -9.28 -11.98
N MET A 204 -0.48 -8.30 -12.64
CA MET A 204 -0.18 -8.00 -14.06
C MET A 204 1.29 -7.63 -14.24
N TYR A 205 1.82 -6.74 -13.40
CA TYR A 205 3.22 -6.36 -13.44
C TYR A 205 4.17 -7.56 -13.21
N TYR A 206 3.89 -8.39 -12.20
CA TYR A 206 4.72 -9.55 -11.87
C TYR A 206 4.79 -10.53 -13.05
N ILE A 207 3.63 -10.93 -13.60
CA ILE A 207 3.56 -11.84 -14.75
C ILE A 207 4.33 -11.26 -15.94
N SER A 208 4.11 -9.99 -16.27
CA SER A 208 4.77 -9.36 -17.42
C SER A 208 6.28 -9.24 -17.23
N ARG A 209 6.73 -8.91 -16.01
CA ARG A 209 8.16 -8.84 -15.69
C ARG A 209 8.84 -10.21 -15.78
N ILE A 210 8.23 -11.26 -15.22
CA ILE A 210 8.74 -12.65 -15.30
C ILE A 210 8.86 -13.10 -16.76
N ASN A 211 7.96 -12.66 -17.63
CA ASN A 211 7.95 -13.02 -19.04
C ASN A 211 8.79 -12.11 -19.94
N ASN A 212 9.37 -11.03 -19.42
CA ASN A 212 9.93 -9.93 -20.22
C ASN A 212 8.94 -9.42 -21.29
N ASP A 213 7.64 -9.44 -20.98
CA ASP A 213 6.57 -9.04 -21.89
C ASP A 213 6.36 -7.53 -21.84
N ILE A 214 6.93 -6.84 -22.83
CA ILE A 214 6.85 -5.37 -22.95
C ILE A 214 5.40 -4.89 -23.11
N LEU A 215 4.57 -5.62 -23.86
CA LEU A 215 3.18 -5.22 -24.07
C LEU A 215 2.37 -5.40 -22.78
N GLY A 216 2.59 -6.50 -22.07
CA GLY A 216 2.02 -6.74 -20.75
C GLY A 216 2.47 -5.68 -19.72
N LEU A 217 3.74 -5.29 -19.71
CA LEU A 217 4.23 -4.21 -18.84
C LEU A 217 3.51 -2.89 -19.16
N LYS A 218 3.34 -2.54 -20.43
CA LYS A 218 2.57 -1.33 -20.82
C LYS A 218 1.12 -1.40 -20.35
N GLU A 219 0.50 -2.58 -20.35
CA GLU A 219 -0.87 -2.74 -19.85
C GLU A 219 -0.94 -2.67 -18.32
N ALA A 220 0.03 -3.24 -17.61
CA ALA A 220 0.16 -3.08 -16.16
C ALA A 220 0.34 -1.61 -15.76
N LEU A 221 1.17 -0.86 -16.50
CA LEU A 221 1.34 0.59 -16.31
C LEU A 221 0.01 1.33 -16.40
N LYS A 222 -0.72 1.16 -17.51
CA LYS A 222 -2.05 1.77 -17.68
C LYS A 222 -2.99 1.37 -16.55
N ARG A 223 -2.93 0.13 -16.09
CA ARG A 223 -3.78 -0.36 -15.01
C ARG A 223 -3.47 0.37 -13.69
N PHE A 224 -2.20 0.52 -13.31
CA PHE A 224 -1.77 1.31 -12.15
C PHE A 224 -2.26 2.76 -12.22
N GLU A 225 -2.09 3.41 -13.37
CA GLU A 225 -2.54 4.79 -13.58
C GLU A 225 -4.07 4.92 -13.51
N ARG A 226 -4.81 3.95 -14.08
CA ARG A 226 -6.27 3.92 -14.05
C ARG A 226 -6.82 3.81 -12.63
N VAL A 227 -6.17 3.04 -11.75
CA VAL A 227 -6.56 2.94 -10.33
C VAL A 227 -6.09 4.13 -9.50
N GLY A 228 -5.26 5.01 -10.05
CA GLY A 228 -4.69 6.17 -9.35
C GLY A 228 -3.49 5.83 -8.47
N ASN A 229 -2.74 4.76 -8.78
CA ASN A 229 -1.51 4.41 -8.08
C ASN A 229 -0.30 4.73 -8.95
N TYR A 230 0.02 6.01 -9.04
CA TYR A 230 1.13 6.52 -9.84
C TYR A 230 2.48 6.17 -9.22
N HIS A 231 2.54 5.98 -7.90
CA HIS A 231 3.75 5.55 -7.22
C HIS A 231 4.24 4.19 -7.69
N TYR A 232 3.41 3.16 -7.57
CA TYR A 232 3.80 1.82 -8.01
C TYR A 232 3.85 1.66 -9.53
N ALA A 233 3.24 2.58 -10.30
CA ALA A 233 3.51 2.68 -11.73
C ALA A 233 5.00 2.91 -12.05
N ASN A 234 5.77 3.52 -11.13
CA ASN A 234 7.21 3.70 -11.32
C ASN A 234 8.01 2.39 -11.31
N ALA A 235 7.53 1.32 -10.65
CA ALA A 235 8.14 -0.01 -10.76
C ALA A 235 8.14 -0.48 -12.22
N VAL A 236 7.02 -0.29 -12.92
CA VAL A 236 6.87 -0.65 -14.33
C VAL A 236 7.76 0.21 -15.22
N LYS A 237 7.78 1.53 -15.01
CA LYS A 237 8.61 2.48 -15.78
C LYS A 237 10.09 2.15 -15.66
N ARG A 238 10.57 1.83 -14.45
CA ARG A 238 11.97 1.43 -14.22
C ARG A 238 12.35 0.19 -15.01
N VAL A 239 11.48 -0.84 -15.04
CA VAL A 239 11.72 -2.06 -15.81
C VAL A 239 11.74 -1.77 -17.30
N LEU A 240 10.74 -1.03 -17.83
CA LEU A 240 10.70 -0.66 -19.24
C LEU A 240 11.97 0.11 -19.67
N ALA A 241 12.38 1.10 -18.89
CA ALA A 241 13.61 1.86 -19.15
C ALA A 241 14.87 0.97 -19.11
N SER A 242 14.90 -0.04 -18.24
CA SER A 242 16.03 -0.99 -18.18
C SER A 242 16.10 -1.91 -19.40
N ILE A 243 14.95 -2.28 -19.97
CA ILE A 243 14.86 -3.09 -21.19
C ILE A 243 15.32 -2.27 -22.39
N GLU A 244 14.85 -1.02 -22.51
CA GLU A 244 15.25 -0.11 -23.60
C GLU A 244 16.78 0.10 -23.65
N LYS A 245 17.43 0.27 -22.50
CA LYS A 245 18.89 0.39 -22.40
C LYS A 245 19.68 -0.87 -22.78
N ARG A 246 19.05 -2.04 -22.83
CA ARG A 246 19.69 -3.31 -23.23
C ARG A 246 19.56 -3.57 -24.73
N VAL A 247 18.63 -2.90 -25.40
CA VAL A 247 18.29 -3.09 -26.82
C VAL A 247 18.83 -1.95 -27.70
N GLY A 248 19.04 -0.76 -27.14
CA GLY A 248 19.70 0.38 -27.79
C GLY A 248 21.20 0.42 -27.52
#